data_AF-A0A949A564-F1
#
_entry.id   AF-A0A949A564-F1
#
_cell.length_a   1.000
_cell.length_b   1.000
_cell.length_c   1.000
_cell.angle_alpha   90.00
_cell.angle_beta   90.00
_cell.angle_gamma   90.00
#
_symmetry.space_group_name_H-M   'P 1'
#
loop_
_entity.id
_entity.type
_entity.pdbx_description
1 polymer ?
#
loop_
_entity_poly.entity_id
_entity_poly.type
_entity_poly.pdbx_seq_one_letter_code
_entity_poly.pdbx_strand_id
1 'polypeptide(L)'
;MLNYYRIFVISWLALAFPIAAAADTVCFNCHKKEAFSDKFVHQPLANGQCGACHNPHVAHFKGLLEQEGSALCFSCHAKEETTFKQGMVHQPVRSGQCLVCHVPHASFRKGLLKDQLSATCFGCHTKLSPKFQYTHEPYAHGQCYSCHRPHQSVFGQLLKDEPDKVCLSCHKSQDLQKGHLNYPGTLRDCLSCHNPHGSSRKGIVRDILHAPFVQGCKECHDKGEIQGSTQSCLRCHEAVATGMFARHSHLTGKGENKCLSCHSPHAGNEKNLLKGSQLQVCRGCHADTIARYENKLYRHPKAKEGSCINCHEVHGSNRIAMLRGDGNAICTRCHETQGKFTHPVGEKVVDVRTSQMVTCITCHLPMGSDFKYELIYSGSKDLCIQCHKRY
;
A
#
# COMPACT_ATOMS: atom_id res chain seq x y z
N MET A 1 -48.68 27.39 71.58
CA MET A 1 -48.33 28.78 71.92
C MET A 1 -46.93 29.06 71.42
N LEU A 2 -46.75 30.22 70.79
CA LEU A 2 -45.55 30.67 70.09
C LEU A 2 -44.26 30.49 70.90
N ASN A 3 -43.15 30.17 70.23
CA ASN A 3 -41.99 31.07 70.30
C ASN A 3 -40.99 30.90 69.17
N TYR A 4 -40.68 32.04 68.57
CA TYR A 4 -39.72 32.27 67.50
C TYR A 4 -38.29 32.17 68.03
N TYR A 5 -37.40 31.49 67.31
CA TYR A 5 -35.97 31.81 67.31
C TYR A 5 -35.46 31.85 65.86
N ARG A 6 -35.03 33.05 65.46
CA ARG A 6 -34.36 33.35 64.19
C ARG A 6 -32.98 32.70 64.17
N ILE A 7 -32.70 31.89 63.15
CA ILE A 7 -31.35 31.47 62.80
C ILE A 7 -31.00 32.12 61.46
N PHE A 8 -29.98 32.98 61.49
CA PHE A 8 -29.36 33.56 60.30
C PHE A 8 -28.66 32.45 59.49
N VAL A 9 -29.14 32.18 58.28
CA VAL A 9 -28.42 31.34 57.31
C VAL A 9 -27.40 32.24 56.60
N ILE A 10 -26.14 32.16 57.02
CA ILE A 10 -25.02 32.71 56.23
C ILE A 10 -24.72 31.69 55.14
N SER A 11 -25.23 31.96 53.94
CA SER A 11 -24.92 31.20 52.72
C SER A 11 -23.46 31.43 52.35
N TRP A 12 -22.60 30.45 52.60
CA TRP A 12 -21.27 30.37 52.01
C TRP A 12 -21.43 29.91 50.55
N LEU A 13 -21.63 30.89 49.66
CA LEU A 13 -21.41 30.71 48.23
C LEU A 13 -19.91 30.58 47.98
N ALA A 14 -19.41 29.35 48.07
CA ALA A 14 -18.10 28.99 47.56
C ALA A 14 -18.16 29.10 46.02
N LEU A 15 -17.80 30.29 45.51
CA LEU A 15 -17.43 30.47 44.11
C LEU A 15 -16.16 29.66 43.85
N ALA A 16 -16.34 28.40 43.47
CA ALA A 16 -15.31 27.60 42.85
C ALA A 16 -15.00 28.24 41.48
N PHE A 17 -14.08 29.20 41.47
CA PHE A 17 -13.45 29.62 40.23
C PHE A 17 -12.66 28.41 39.70
N PRO A 18 -12.93 27.94 38.46
CA PRO A 18 -12.10 26.92 37.86
C PRO A 18 -10.73 27.57 37.60
N ILE A 19 -9.70 27.13 38.31
CA ILE A 19 -8.29 27.52 38.14
C ILE A 19 -7.70 26.98 36.80
N ALA A 20 -8.55 26.48 35.88
CA ALA A 20 -8.13 25.82 34.66
C ALA A 20 -7.60 26.77 33.55
N ALA A 21 -7.78 28.09 33.67
CA ALA A 21 -7.47 29.01 32.56
C ALA A 21 -6.07 29.64 32.57
N ALA A 22 -5.29 29.51 33.65
CA ALA A 22 -4.03 30.27 33.82
C ALA A 22 -2.76 29.50 33.44
N ALA A 23 -2.81 28.16 33.32
CA ALA A 23 -1.62 27.36 33.02
C ALA A 23 -1.21 27.44 31.53
N ASP A 24 -2.17 27.66 30.64
CA ASP A 24 -2.01 27.61 29.19
C ASP A 24 -1.28 28.84 28.61
N THR A 25 -1.26 29.98 29.31
CA THR A 25 -0.58 31.22 28.87
C THR A 25 0.92 31.25 29.13
N VAL A 26 1.47 30.32 29.91
CA VAL A 26 2.91 30.29 30.27
C VAL A 26 3.79 29.83 29.10
N CYS A 27 3.25 29.02 28.18
CA CYS A 27 4.02 28.43 27.07
C CYS A 27 4.64 29.50 26.16
N PHE A 28 3.93 30.61 25.95
CA PHE A 28 4.38 31.70 25.07
C PHE A 28 5.40 32.65 25.71
N ASN A 29 5.82 32.40 26.95
CA ASN A 29 6.99 33.09 27.51
C ASN A 29 8.29 32.64 26.84
N CYS A 30 8.32 31.41 26.31
CA CYS A 30 9.45 30.86 25.56
C CYS A 30 9.11 30.64 24.07
N HIS A 31 7.85 30.34 23.75
CA HIS A 31 7.40 30.13 22.37
C HIS A 31 6.89 31.41 21.72
N LYS A 32 7.34 31.69 20.49
CA LYS A 32 6.87 32.83 19.70
C LYS A 32 5.49 32.54 19.12
N LYS A 33 4.48 33.34 19.48
CA LYS A 33 3.07 33.14 19.03
C LYS A 33 2.92 33.16 17.51
N GLU A 34 3.76 33.93 16.84
CA GLU A 34 3.74 34.08 15.37
C GLU A 34 3.94 32.73 14.67
N ALA A 35 4.73 31.81 15.27
CA ALA A 35 4.96 30.47 14.73
C ALA A 35 3.73 29.54 14.80
N PHE A 36 2.65 29.97 15.44
CA PHE A 36 1.43 29.20 15.68
C PHE A 36 0.18 29.86 15.08
N SER A 37 0.36 30.94 14.32
CA SER A 37 -0.71 31.82 13.85
C SER A 37 -0.97 31.70 12.34
N ASP A 38 -0.62 30.58 11.73
CA ASP A 38 -0.90 30.33 10.31
C ASP A 38 -2.43 30.27 10.05
N LYS A 39 -2.81 30.34 8.76
CA LYS A 39 -4.22 30.46 8.33
C LYS A 39 -5.17 29.43 8.94
N PHE A 40 -4.75 28.18 9.06
CA PHE A 40 -5.54 27.11 9.64
C PHE A 40 -4.88 26.66 10.94
N VAL A 41 -5.48 27.01 12.07
CA VAL A 41 -5.00 26.65 13.41
C VAL A 41 -5.79 25.45 13.92
N HIS A 42 -5.09 24.48 14.50
CA HIS A 42 -5.68 23.32 15.14
C HIS A 42 -6.42 23.74 16.42
N GLN A 43 -7.62 23.22 16.61
CA GLN A 43 -8.54 23.74 17.63
C GLN A 43 -8.01 23.69 19.08
N PRO A 44 -7.29 22.64 19.53
CA PRO A 44 -6.66 22.65 20.86
C PRO A 44 -5.71 23.83 21.07
N LEU A 45 -4.89 24.15 20.06
CA LEU A 45 -3.98 25.29 20.09
C LEU A 45 -4.74 26.62 20.08
N ALA A 46 -5.80 26.74 19.27
CA ALA A 46 -6.63 27.94 19.21
C ALA A 46 -7.31 28.24 20.56
N ASN A 47 -7.62 27.20 21.34
CA ASN A 47 -8.20 27.30 22.68
C ASN A 47 -7.13 27.49 23.78
N GLY A 48 -5.85 27.54 23.42
CA GLY A 48 -4.74 27.62 24.36
C GLY A 48 -4.37 26.31 25.05
N GLN A 49 -5.03 25.18 24.74
CA GLN A 49 -4.92 23.91 25.46
C GLN A 49 -3.62 23.16 25.18
N CYS A 50 -2.46 23.78 25.49
CA CYS A 50 -1.14 23.20 25.28
C CYS A 50 -0.99 21.90 26.07
N GLY A 51 -1.55 21.86 27.29
CA GLY A 51 -1.53 20.70 28.20
C GLY A 51 -2.29 19.47 27.68
N ALA A 52 -3.16 19.62 26.67
CA ALA A 52 -3.87 18.49 26.10
C ALA A 52 -2.95 17.54 25.31
N CYS A 53 -1.83 18.08 24.82
CA CYS A 53 -0.82 17.31 24.08
C CYS A 53 0.53 17.29 24.76
N HIS A 54 0.88 18.35 25.49
CA HIS A 54 2.19 18.54 26.07
C HIS A 54 2.20 18.46 27.60
N ASN A 55 3.21 17.78 28.15
CA ASN A 55 3.50 17.75 29.57
C ASN A 55 4.92 18.27 29.86
N PRO A 56 5.08 19.55 30.24
CA PRO A 56 6.41 20.10 30.49
C PRO A 56 7.09 19.59 31.76
N HIS A 57 6.38 18.88 32.64
CA HIS A 57 6.91 18.42 33.93
C HIS A 57 7.38 16.96 33.89
N VAL A 58 6.62 16.06 33.25
CA VAL A 58 6.86 14.61 33.33
C VAL A 58 6.71 13.87 31.99
N ALA A 59 6.72 14.56 30.85
CA ALA A 59 6.59 13.88 29.56
C ALA A 59 7.66 12.81 29.34
N HIS A 60 7.21 11.59 29.06
CA HIS A 60 8.07 10.46 28.70
C HIS A 60 8.49 10.46 27.23
N PHE A 61 7.81 11.26 26.39
CA PHE A 61 7.99 11.26 24.94
C PHE A 61 8.64 12.55 24.42
N LYS A 62 9.43 12.40 23.34
CA LYS A 62 10.15 13.51 22.70
C LYS A 62 9.19 14.66 22.33
N GLY A 63 9.61 15.90 22.61
CA GLY A 63 8.78 17.08 22.38
C GLY A 63 7.77 17.35 23.51
N LEU A 64 8.03 16.79 24.69
CA LEU A 64 7.19 16.92 25.87
C LEU A 64 5.77 16.39 25.65
N LEU A 65 5.59 15.30 24.90
CA LEU A 65 4.25 14.79 24.57
C LEU A 65 3.69 13.88 25.66
N GLU A 66 2.37 13.90 25.83
CA GLU A 66 1.61 13.02 26.75
C GLU A 66 1.54 11.57 26.26
N GLN A 67 1.49 11.37 24.93
CA GLN A 67 1.42 10.05 24.30
C GLN A 67 2.32 10.00 23.06
N GLU A 68 2.73 8.78 22.68
CA GLU A 68 3.59 8.59 21.51
C GLU A 68 2.79 8.50 20.20
N GLY A 69 3.27 9.20 19.18
CA GLY A 69 2.84 9.03 17.80
C GLY A 69 1.34 9.23 17.60
N SER A 70 0.70 8.29 16.88
CA SER A 70 -0.72 8.39 16.53
C SER A 70 -1.67 8.22 17.71
N ALA A 71 -1.24 7.58 18.81
CA ALA A 71 -2.08 7.41 20.00
C ALA A 71 -2.53 8.77 20.55
N LEU A 72 -1.63 9.76 20.55
CA LEU A 72 -1.95 11.12 20.94
C LEU A 72 -3.09 11.71 20.09
N CYS A 73 -3.01 11.55 18.77
CA CYS A 73 -4.04 12.06 17.86
C CYS A 73 -5.39 11.37 18.10
N PHE A 74 -5.38 10.05 18.29
CA PHE A 74 -6.60 9.27 18.47
C PHE A 74 -7.26 9.46 19.84
N SER A 75 -6.55 10.00 20.83
CA SER A 75 -7.15 10.37 22.12
C SER A 75 -8.33 11.35 21.97
N CYS A 76 -8.31 12.21 20.93
CA CYS A 76 -9.44 13.05 20.53
C CYS A 76 -10.09 12.59 19.22
N HIS A 77 -9.33 12.09 18.25
CA HIS A 77 -9.82 11.63 16.95
C HIS A 77 -10.18 10.14 16.93
N ALA A 78 -10.84 9.63 17.98
CA ALA A 78 -11.10 8.20 18.16
C ALA A 78 -11.87 7.54 17.00
N LYS A 79 -12.76 8.29 16.32
CA LYS A 79 -13.49 7.81 15.12
C LYS A 79 -12.56 7.50 13.95
N GLU A 80 -11.45 8.22 13.83
CA GLU A 80 -10.48 7.99 12.77
C GLU A 80 -9.65 6.75 13.03
N GLU A 81 -9.45 6.37 14.29
CA GLU A 81 -8.69 5.15 14.64
C GLU A 81 -9.36 3.89 14.08
N THR A 82 -10.69 3.81 14.18
CA THR A 82 -11.45 2.68 13.63
C THR A 82 -11.53 2.76 12.10
N THR A 83 -11.73 3.97 11.56
CA THR A 83 -11.81 4.22 10.12
C THR A 83 -10.49 3.86 9.41
N PHE A 84 -9.35 4.21 9.99
CA PHE A 84 -8.01 3.97 9.42
C PHE A 84 -7.51 2.54 9.62
N LYS A 85 -8.39 1.63 10.05
CA LYS A 85 -8.14 0.17 10.06
C LYS A 85 -8.95 -0.56 8.98
N GLN A 86 -9.80 0.15 8.23
CA GLN A 86 -10.70 -0.42 7.24
C GLN A 86 -10.16 -0.31 5.81
N GLY A 87 -10.48 -1.30 4.99
CA GLY A 87 -10.09 -1.33 3.58
C GLY A 87 -8.58 -1.34 3.38
N MET A 88 -8.14 -0.75 2.27
CA MET A 88 -6.73 -0.47 2.04
C MET A 88 -6.34 0.82 2.72
N VAL A 89 -5.36 0.73 3.62
CA VAL A 89 -4.84 1.86 4.39
C VAL A 89 -3.50 2.28 3.80
N HIS A 90 -3.35 3.58 3.56
CA HIS A 90 -2.11 4.15 3.06
C HIS A 90 -0.99 3.93 4.09
N GLN A 91 0.21 3.51 3.63
CA GLN A 91 1.27 3.06 4.52
C GLN A 91 1.65 4.07 5.63
N PRO A 92 1.79 5.39 5.37
CA PRO A 92 2.08 6.35 6.44
C PRO A 92 1.00 6.37 7.54
N VAL A 93 -0.27 6.23 7.15
CA VAL A 93 -1.39 6.16 8.10
C VAL A 93 -1.36 4.84 8.87
N ARG A 94 -1.13 3.72 8.17
CA ARG A 94 -1.02 2.39 8.78
C ARG A 94 0.10 2.33 9.84
N SER A 95 1.18 3.07 9.62
CA SER A 95 2.31 3.18 10.54
C SER A 95 2.16 4.28 11.59
N GLY A 96 1.02 4.97 11.66
CA GLY A 96 0.80 6.06 12.63
C GLY A 96 1.63 7.32 12.39
N GLN A 97 2.21 7.47 11.20
CA GLN A 97 3.12 8.55 10.83
C GLN A 97 2.35 9.77 10.29
N CYS A 98 1.36 10.26 11.02
CA CYS A 98 0.50 11.39 10.64
C CYS A 98 1.33 12.64 10.30
N LEU A 99 2.40 12.84 11.08
CA LEU A 99 3.29 14.00 10.97
C LEU A 99 4.21 13.96 9.76
N VAL A 100 4.16 12.95 8.89
CA VAL A 100 4.86 13.00 7.59
C VAL A 100 4.18 14.01 6.67
N CYS A 101 2.85 14.09 6.72
CA CYS A 101 2.05 14.95 5.85
C CYS A 101 1.44 16.14 6.62
N HIS A 102 1.10 15.96 7.89
CA HIS A 102 0.41 16.96 8.70
C HIS A 102 1.34 17.69 9.67
N VAL A 103 1.00 18.93 9.99
CA VAL A 103 1.54 19.69 11.12
C VAL A 103 0.48 19.78 12.23
N PRO A 104 0.81 19.53 13.51
CA PRO A 104 -0.22 19.35 14.55
C PRO A 104 -0.76 20.68 15.10
N HIS A 105 -0.14 21.81 14.76
CA HIS A 105 -0.40 23.12 15.34
C HIS A 105 -1.15 24.04 14.38
N ALA A 106 -0.48 24.53 13.35
CA ALA A 106 -1.09 25.43 12.38
C ALA A 106 -0.43 25.23 11.01
N SER A 107 -1.17 25.55 9.93
CA SER A 107 -0.68 25.50 8.55
C SER A 107 -1.36 26.55 7.68
N PHE A 108 -0.70 26.96 6.61
CA PHE A 108 -1.32 27.72 5.52
C PHE A 108 -2.30 26.90 4.66
N ARG A 109 -2.31 25.57 4.81
CA ARG A 109 -3.10 24.62 4.00
C ARG A 109 -4.20 23.96 4.84
N LYS A 110 -5.39 23.84 4.24
CA LYS A 110 -6.55 23.20 4.88
C LYS A 110 -6.21 21.75 5.26
N GLY A 111 -6.69 21.32 6.42
CA GLY A 111 -6.38 19.99 6.96
C GLY A 111 -4.95 19.89 7.52
N LEU A 112 -4.31 21.03 7.79
CA LEU A 112 -3.00 21.11 8.43
C LEU A 112 -1.89 20.40 7.64
N LEU A 113 -1.90 20.48 6.31
CA LEU A 113 -0.84 19.89 5.49
C LEU A 113 0.46 20.68 5.60
N LYS A 114 1.61 19.99 5.57
CA LYS A 114 2.94 20.64 5.58
C LYS A 114 3.19 21.51 4.34
N ASP A 115 2.64 21.11 3.20
CA ASP A 115 2.86 21.78 1.92
C ASP A 115 1.62 21.62 1.02
N GLN A 116 1.69 22.13 -0.20
CA GLN A 116 0.76 21.81 -1.27
C GLN A 116 0.60 20.28 -1.37
N LEU A 117 -0.63 19.83 -1.60
CA LEU A 117 -0.95 18.40 -1.62
C LEU A 117 -0.07 17.64 -2.61
N SER A 118 0.08 18.14 -3.84
CA SER A 118 0.94 17.51 -4.86
C SER A 118 2.39 17.39 -4.40
N ALA A 119 2.98 18.44 -3.81
CA ALA A 119 4.34 18.40 -3.28
C ALA A 119 4.48 17.35 -2.17
N THR A 120 3.49 17.26 -1.27
CA THR A 120 3.43 16.24 -0.22
C THR A 120 3.41 14.83 -0.81
N CYS A 121 2.58 14.59 -1.84
CA CYS A 121 2.48 13.29 -2.50
C CYS A 121 3.78 12.93 -3.23
N PHE A 122 4.34 13.85 -4.01
CA PHE A 122 5.55 13.61 -4.81
C PHE A 122 6.82 13.46 -3.96
N GLY A 123 6.81 13.95 -2.71
CA GLY A 123 7.90 13.71 -1.76
C GLY A 123 8.18 12.22 -1.52
N CYS A 124 7.15 11.37 -1.61
CA CYS A 124 7.28 9.92 -1.48
C CYS A 124 7.02 9.18 -2.80
N HIS A 125 6.05 9.62 -3.60
CA HIS A 125 5.70 9.01 -4.89
C HIS A 125 6.59 9.51 -6.04
N THR A 126 7.91 9.40 -5.84
CA THR A 126 8.94 9.94 -6.74
C THR A 126 9.00 9.26 -8.12
N LYS A 127 8.43 8.06 -8.24
CA LYS A 127 8.34 7.33 -9.51
C LYS A 127 7.21 7.82 -10.41
N LEU A 128 6.29 8.65 -9.91
CA LEU A 128 5.24 9.24 -10.73
C LEU A 128 5.82 10.42 -11.51
N SER A 129 5.58 10.45 -12.83
CA SER A 129 5.96 11.60 -13.64
C SER A 129 5.08 12.79 -13.28
N PRO A 130 5.65 13.96 -12.90
CA PRO A 130 4.87 15.14 -12.56
C PRO A 130 4.15 15.74 -13.78
N LYS A 131 4.59 15.39 -15.00
CA LYS A 131 4.03 15.89 -16.25
C LYS A 131 4.11 14.82 -17.34
N PHE A 132 3.11 14.83 -18.22
CA PHE A 132 3.02 14.04 -19.44
C PHE A 132 2.83 14.97 -20.64
N GLN A 133 3.06 14.46 -21.86
CA GLN A 133 2.73 15.22 -23.07
C GLN A 133 1.24 15.57 -23.11
N TYR A 134 0.39 14.59 -22.82
CA TYR A 134 -1.03 14.79 -22.56
C TYR A 134 -1.29 14.50 -21.09
N THR A 135 -1.18 15.54 -20.26
CA THR A 135 -1.46 15.46 -18.83
C THR A 135 -2.95 15.63 -18.60
N HIS A 136 -3.53 14.79 -17.74
CA HIS A 136 -4.92 14.95 -17.34
C HIS A 136 -5.07 16.19 -16.44
N GLU A 137 -6.04 17.05 -16.72
CA GLU A 137 -6.15 18.39 -16.13
C GLU A 137 -6.20 18.39 -14.58
N PRO A 138 -7.01 17.53 -13.91
CA PRO A 138 -7.02 17.49 -12.45
C PRO A 138 -5.66 17.08 -11.86
N TYR A 139 -4.92 16.23 -12.57
CA TYR A 139 -3.57 15.81 -12.16
C TYR A 139 -2.55 16.94 -12.32
N ALA A 140 -2.61 17.67 -13.44
CA ALA A 140 -1.76 18.84 -13.69
C ALA A 140 -1.90 19.91 -12.59
N HIS A 141 -3.10 20.07 -12.04
CA HIS A 141 -3.38 21.00 -10.95
C HIS A 141 -3.15 20.41 -9.54
N GLY A 142 -2.61 19.20 -9.43
CA GLY A 142 -2.33 18.57 -8.14
C GLY A 142 -3.57 18.23 -7.34
N GLN A 143 -4.72 18.06 -7.98
CA GLN A 143 -6.00 17.74 -7.35
C GLN A 143 -6.11 16.23 -7.09
N CYS A 144 -5.11 15.64 -6.44
CA CYS A 144 -5.04 14.20 -6.20
C CYS A 144 -6.27 13.69 -5.44
N TYR A 145 -6.79 14.51 -4.53
CA TYR A 145 -7.99 14.19 -3.75
C TYR A 145 -9.27 14.14 -4.59
N SER A 146 -9.29 14.65 -5.83
CA SER A 146 -10.48 14.56 -6.69
C SER A 146 -10.82 13.11 -7.03
N CYS A 147 -9.80 12.25 -7.14
CA CYS A 147 -9.96 10.82 -7.44
C CYS A 147 -9.56 9.92 -6.27
N HIS A 148 -8.59 10.33 -5.44
CA HIS A 148 -8.05 9.52 -4.34
C HIS A 148 -8.57 9.94 -2.95
N ARG A 149 -8.57 8.99 -2.02
CA ARG A 149 -8.75 9.14 -0.57
C ARG A 149 -7.40 8.85 0.12
N PRO A 150 -6.58 9.88 0.41
CA PRO A 150 -5.16 9.71 0.79
C PRO A 150 -4.88 8.88 2.06
N HIS A 151 -5.88 8.61 2.89
CA HIS A 151 -5.73 7.83 4.13
C HIS A 151 -6.14 6.37 3.96
N GLN A 152 -7.36 6.12 3.48
CA GLN A 152 -7.88 4.78 3.26
C GLN A 152 -8.99 4.77 2.20
N SER A 153 -9.14 3.63 1.53
CA SER A 153 -10.31 3.29 0.74
C SER A 153 -10.54 1.78 0.69
N VAL A 154 -11.79 1.36 0.52
CA VAL A 154 -12.13 -0.01 0.15
C VAL A 154 -11.75 -0.32 -1.30
N PHE A 155 -11.53 0.70 -2.13
CA PHE A 155 -11.16 0.54 -3.54
C PHE A 155 -9.64 0.55 -3.76
N GLY A 156 -9.23 -0.13 -4.83
CA GLY A 156 -7.86 -0.15 -5.36
C GLY A 156 -7.25 1.25 -5.45
N GLN A 157 -5.93 1.36 -5.21
CA GLN A 157 -5.16 2.61 -5.37
C GLN A 157 -5.75 3.79 -4.57
N LEU A 158 -6.48 3.50 -3.49
CA LEU A 158 -7.14 4.48 -2.66
C LEU A 158 -8.15 5.35 -3.44
N LEU A 159 -8.84 4.81 -4.44
CA LEU A 159 -9.86 5.57 -5.17
C LEU A 159 -11.07 5.93 -4.31
N LYS A 160 -11.76 7.01 -4.66
CA LYS A 160 -12.97 7.47 -3.95
C LYS A 160 -14.20 6.57 -4.14
N ASP A 161 -14.28 5.91 -5.29
CA ASP A 161 -15.37 5.04 -5.70
C ASP A 161 -14.80 3.96 -6.66
N GLU A 162 -15.67 3.12 -7.21
CA GLU A 162 -15.34 2.22 -8.32
C GLU A 162 -14.69 3.00 -9.48
N PRO A 163 -13.68 2.43 -10.15
CA PRO A 163 -12.88 3.14 -11.16
C PRO A 163 -13.69 3.91 -12.20
N ASP A 164 -14.66 3.25 -12.83
CA ASP A 164 -15.46 3.88 -13.89
C ASP A 164 -16.39 4.95 -13.33
N LYS A 165 -16.92 4.79 -12.10
CA LYS A 165 -17.75 5.82 -11.44
C LYS A 165 -16.96 7.09 -11.15
N VAL A 166 -15.68 6.97 -10.77
CA VAL A 166 -14.79 8.14 -10.58
C VAL A 166 -14.58 8.88 -11.90
N CYS A 167 -14.47 8.17 -13.03
CA CYS A 167 -14.37 8.81 -14.33
C CYS A 167 -15.70 9.47 -14.73
N LEU A 168 -16.80 8.74 -14.59
CA LEU A 168 -18.14 9.16 -14.99
C LEU A 168 -18.74 10.25 -14.10
N SER A 169 -18.16 10.53 -12.92
CA SER A 169 -18.55 11.69 -12.10
C SER A 169 -18.23 13.02 -12.77
N CYS A 170 -17.34 13.04 -13.77
CA CYS A 170 -16.97 14.23 -14.54
C CYS A 170 -17.16 14.04 -16.05
N HIS A 171 -16.90 12.84 -16.59
CA HIS A 171 -17.03 12.56 -18.01
C HIS A 171 -18.41 12.03 -18.37
N LYS A 172 -19.07 12.69 -19.34
CA LYS A 172 -20.38 12.25 -19.84
C LYS A 172 -20.21 11.06 -20.80
N SER A 173 -20.94 9.98 -20.52
CA SER A 173 -20.87 8.74 -21.31
C SER A 173 -21.08 8.96 -22.82
N GLN A 174 -21.99 9.84 -23.22
CA GLN A 174 -22.25 10.14 -24.64
C GLN A 174 -21.04 10.76 -25.36
N ASP A 175 -20.30 11.65 -24.70
CA ASP A 175 -19.11 12.28 -25.28
C ASP A 175 -17.97 11.27 -25.38
N LEU A 176 -17.84 10.39 -24.38
CA LEU A 176 -16.90 9.28 -24.42
C LEU A 176 -17.24 8.32 -25.56
N GLN A 177 -18.51 7.96 -25.77
CA GLN A 177 -18.93 7.05 -26.83
C GLN A 177 -18.50 7.52 -28.21
N LYS A 178 -18.68 8.82 -28.49
CA LYS A 178 -18.23 9.45 -29.74
C LYS A 178 -16.72 9.36 -29.89
N GLY A 179 -15.97 9.59 -28.81
CA GLY A 179 -14.51 9.43 -28.77
C GLY A 179 -14.02 8.00 -28.98
N HIS A 180 -14.89 7.00 -28.79
CA HIS A 180 -14.61 5.57 -28.99
C HIS A 180 -15.28 5.00 -30.24
N LEU A 181 -15.38 5.82 -31.30
CA LEU A 181 -15.91 5.42 -32.61
C LEU A 181 -17.33 4.82 -32.53
N ASN A 182 -18.12 5.26 -31.55
CA ASN A 182 -19.44 4.72 -31.26
C ASN A 182 -19.44 3.20 -31.09
N TYR A 183 -18.48 2.68 -30.32
CA TYR A 183 -18.42 1.28 -29.91
C TYR A 183 -19.83 0.76 -29.55
N PRO A 184 -20.28 -0.41 -30.02
CA PRO A 184 -21.68 -0.82 -29.86
C PRO A 184 -22.07 -1.19 -28.41
N GLY A 185 -21.10 -1.22 -27.48
CA GLY A 185 -21.33 -1.55 -26.06
C GLY A 185 -21.15 -0.37 -25.11
N THR A 186 -21.50 -0.61 -23.84
CA THR A 186 -21.22 0.33 -22.76
C THR A 186 -19.72 0.40 -22.50
N LEU A 187 -19.18 1.62 -22.50
CA LEU A 187 -17.79 1.86 -22.10
C LEU A 187 -17.62 1.55 -20.62
N ARG A 188 -16.68 0.67 -20.32
CA ARG A 188 -16.32 0.20 -18.98
C ARG A 188 -14.84 -0.16 -18.93
N ASP A 189 -14.32 -0.34 -17.72
CA ASP A 189 -12.92 -0.64 -17.45
C ASP A 189 -11.98 0.41 -18.08
N CYS A 190 -12.24 1.69 -17.83
CA CYS A 190 -11.51 2.81 -18.44
C CYS A 190 -9.99 2.69 -18.19
N LEU A 191 -9.61 2.19 -17.01
CA LEU A 191 -8.21 2.03 -16.60
C LEU A 191 -7.46 0.92 -17.34
N SER A 192 -8.16 0.04 -18.08
CA SER A 192 -7.53 -0.98 -18.93
C SER A 192 -6.72 -0.37 -20.06
N CYS A 193 -7.16 0.77 -20.59
CA CYS A 193 -6.57 1.45 -21.73
C CYS A 193 -6.04 2.84 -21.40
N HIS A 194 -6.58 3.51 -20.39
CA HIS A 194 -6.20 4.88 -20.04
C HIS A 194 -5.33 4.97 -18.79
N ASN A 195 -4.40 5.92 -18.80
CA ASN A 195 -3.69 6.37 -17.61
C ASN A 195 -4.36 7.66 -17.10
N PRO A 196 -5.02 7.65 -15.94
CA PRO A 196 -5.79 8.80 -15.44
C PRO A 196 -4.92 10.01 -15.03
N HIS A 197 -3.59 9.86 -14.97
CA HIS A 197 -2.67 10.98 -14.74
C HIS A 197 -2.24 11.65 -16.05
N GLY A 198 -2.07 10.86 -17.11
CA GLY A 198 -1.60 11.32 -18.41
C GLY A 198 -0.77 10.28 -19.16
N SER A 199 -0.45 10.58 -20.41
CA SER A 199 0.38 9.72 -21.28
C SER A 199 1.05 10.53 -22.38
N SER A 200 1.89 9.89 -23.20
CA SER A 200 2.40 10.46 -24.44
C SER A 200 1.36 10.50 -25.58
N ARG A 201 0.21 9.82 -25.41
CA ARG A 201 -0.83 9.68 -26.43
C ARG A 201 -2.04 10.56 -26.16
N LYS A 202 -2.65 11.06 -27.24
CA LYS A 202 -3.91 11.81 -27.17
C LYS A 202 -4.99 10.95 -26.53
N GLY A 203 -5.85 11.58 -25.73
CA GLY A 203 -6.89 10.87 -24.99
C GLY A 203 -6.35 10.01 -23.85
N ILE A 204 -5.12 10.28 -23.37
CA ILE A 204 -4.49 9.63 -22.21
C ILE A 204 -4.43 8.10 -22.29
N VAL A 205 -4.36 7.55 -23.52
CA VAL A 205 -4.19 6.12 -23.75
C VAL A 205 -2.79 5.70 -23.31
N ARG A 206 -2.69 4.58 -22.60
CA ARG A 206 -1.41 4.06 -22.09
C ARG A 206 -0.39 3.87 -23.21
N ASP A 207 0.88 4.12 -22.90
CA ASP A 207 1.92 4.33 -23.92
C ASP A 207 2.31 3.05 -24.66
N ILE A 208 2.34 1.92 -23.97
CA ILE A 208 2.71 0.62 -24.55
C ILE A 208 1.46 -0.01 -25.14
N LEU A 209 1.41 -0.16 -26.47
CA LEU A 209 0.32 -0.84 -27.16
C LEU A 209 0.69 -2.28 -27.50
N HIS A 210 -0.31 -3.15 -27.48
CA HIS A 210 -0.20 -4.49 -28.00
C HIS A 210 -0.06 -4.45 -29.53
N ALA A 211 0.88 -5.22 -30.08
CA ALA A 211 1.19 -5.14 -31.52
C ALA A 211 -0.03 -5.39 -32.44
N PRO A 212 -0.88 -6.41 -32.21
CA PRO A 212 -2.12 -6.59 -32.97
C PRO A 212 -3.07 -5.40 -32.85
N PHE A 213 -3.16 -4.79 -31.67
CA PHE A 213 -4.03 -3.63 -31.45
C PHE A 213 -3.61 -2.42 -32.31
N VAL A 214 -2.30 -2.25 -32.57
CA VAL A 214 -1.79 -1.19 -33.46
C VAL A 214 -2.16 -1.46 -34.92
N GLN A 215 -2.21 -2.73 -35.33
CA GLN A 215 -2.50 -3.15 -36.71
C GLN A 215 -4.01 -3.12 -37.01
N GLY A 216 -4.84 -3.23 -35.98
CA GLY A 216 -6.29 -2.99 -36.05
C GLY A 216 -7.08 -3.97 -35.18
N CYS A 217 -8.36 -3.71 -34.98
CA CYS A 217 -9.21 -4.53 -34.11
C CYS A 217 -9.50 -5.91 -34.72
N LYS A 218 -9.51 -5.96 -36.05
CA LYS A 218 -10.00 -7.07 -36.87
C LYS A 218 -9.23 -8.37 -36.69
N GLU A 219 -7.90 -8.28 -36.55
CA GLU A 219 -7.04 -9.46 -36.38
C GLU A 219 -7.44 -10.33 -35.17
N CYS A 220 -7.96 -9.69 -34.12
CA CYS A 220 -8.46 -10.37 -32.94
C CYS A 220 -9.99 -10.50 -32.94
N HIS A 221 -10.75 -9.50 -33.41
CA HIS A 221 -12.21 -9.44 -33.26
C HIS A 221 -13.04 -9.93 -34.48
N ASP A 222 -12.45 -10.27 -35.63
CA ASP A 222 -13.21 -10.60 -36.87
C ASP A 222 -13.95 -11.95 -36.87
N LYS A 223 -13.76 -12.83 -35.88
CA LYS A 223 -14.37 -14.18 -35.87
C LYS A 223 -15.56 -14.35 -34.90
N GLY A 224 -16.28 -13.26 -34.62
CA GLY A 224 -17.25 -13.23 -33.53
C GLY A 224 -16.53 -13.11 -32.18
N GLU A 225 -17.30 -13.01 -31.09
CA GLU A 225 -16.76 -12.83 -29.74
C GLU A 225 -15.53 -13.71 -29.54
N ILE A 226 -14.37 -13.08 -29.32
CA ILE A 226 -13.31 -13.75 -28.61
C ILE A 226 -13.96 -14.11 -27.29
N GLN A 227 -14.51 -15.32 -27.17
CA GLN A 227 -14.76 -15.92 -25.87
C GLN A 227 -13.41 -15.79 -25.22
N GLY A 228 -13.31 -14.87 -24.26
CA GLY A 228 -12.09 -14.51 -23.57
C GLY A 228 -11.59 -15.77 -22.91
N SER A 229 -10.89 -16.58 -23.70
CA SER A 229 -10.45 -17.92 -23.40
C SER A 229 -8.95 -17.89 -23.56
N THR A 230 -8.29 -18.63 -22.70
CA THR A 230 -6.83 -18.76 -22.71
C THR A 230 -6.32 -19.19 -24.09
N GLN A 231 -7.09 -20.02 -24.81
CA GLN A 231 -6.71 -20.54 -26.12
C GLN A 231 -6.54 -19.44 -27.17
N SER A 232 -7.36 -18.39 -27.15
CA SER A 232 -7.24 -17.26 -28.07
C SER A 232 -5.90 -16.55 -27.92
N CYS A 233 -5.43 -16.39 -26.68
CA CYS A 233 -4.12 -15.78 -26.40
C CYS A 233 -2.97 -16.71 -26.82
N LEU A 234 -3.09 -18.01 -26.54
CA LEU A 234 -2.04 -19.00 -26.79
C LEU A 234 -1.77 -19.26 -28.28
N ARG A 235 -2.68 -18.88 -29.19
CA ARG A 235 -2.44 -18.94 -30.64
C ARG A 235 -1.22 -18.12 -31.09
N CYS A 236 -0.93 -17.02 -30.38
CA CYS A 236 0.25 -16.19 -30.64
C CYS A 236 1.28 -16.27 -29.50
N HIS A 237 0.84 -16.59 -28.27
CA HIS A 237 1.70 -16.73 -27.10
C HIS A 237 1.97 -18.19 -26.73
N GLU A 238 2.25 -19.05 -27.72
CA GLU A 238 2.43 -20.50 -27.53
C GLU A 238 3.50 -20.83 -26.48
N ALA A 239 4.59 -20.06 -26.45
CA ALA A 239 5.69 -20.25 -25.49
C ALA A 239 5.24 -20.18 -24.01
N VAL A 240 4.11 -19.53 -23.71
CA VAL A 240 3.57 -19.40 -22.35
C VAL A 240 2.71 -20.62 -21.96
N ALA A 241 2.23 -21.41 -22.94
CA ALA A 241 1.34 -22.54 -22.70
C ALA A 241 1.93 -23.55 -21.72
N THR A 242 3.20 -23.91 -21.89
CA THR A 242 3.90 -24.89 -21.04
C THR A 242 3.86 -24.51 -19.56
N GLY A 243 4.09 -23.24 -19.23
CA GLY A 243 4.04 -22.75 -17.85
C GLY A 243 2.61 -22.72 -17.32
N MET A 244 1.67 -22.21 -18.11
CA MET A 244 0.26 -22.08 -17.71
C MET A 244 -0.40 -23.44 -17.44
N PHE A 245 -0.05 -24.48 -18.19
CA PHE A 245 -0.57 -25.84 -18.00
C PHE A 245 0.24 -26.70 -17.03
N ALA A 246 1.23 -26.11 -16.34
CA ALA A 246 1.98 -26.82 -15.31
C ALA A 246 1.10 -27.13 -14.08
N ARG A 247 1.55 -28.09 -13.25
CA ARG A 247 0.81 -28.55 -12.05
C ARG A 247 0.47 -27.43 -11.07
N HIS A 248 1.38 -26.48 -10.88
CA HIS A 248 1.13 -25.27 -10.11
C HIS A 248 1.14 -24.10 -11.06
N SER A 249 0.00 -23.46 -11.25
CA SER A 249 -0.13 -22.31 -12.14
C SER A 249 -1.25 -21.40 -11.64
N HIS A 250 -1.33 -20.21 -12.23
CA HIS A 250 -2.44 -19.30 -11.97
C HIS A 250 -3.70 -19.66 -12.79
N LEU A 251 -3.73 -20.81 -13.48
CA LEU A 251 -4.97 -21.40 -14.03
C LEU A 251 -5.77 -22.10 -12.93
N THR A 252 -6.39 -21.33 -12.03
CA THR A 252 -7.32 -21.89 -11.04
C THR A 252 -8.71 -22.02 -11.67
N GLY A 253 -8.97 -23.16 -12.34
CA GLY A 253 -10.30 -23.53 -12.86
C GLY A 253 -10.36 -23.74 -14.39
N LYS A 254 -11.23 -24.65 -14.83
CA LYS A 254 -11.49 -24.91 -16.26
C LYS A 254 -12.48 -23.87 -16.80
N GLY A 255 -12.03 -22.96 -17.68
CA GLY A 255 -12.94 -22.21 -18.59
C GLY A 255 -12.76 -20.70 -18.71
N GLU A 256 -12.02 -20.02 -17.82
CA GLU A 256 -11.89 -18.55 -17.85
C GLU A 256 -10.50 -18.08 -18.31
N ASN A 257 -10.41 -16.99 -19.07
CA ASN A 257 -9.14 -16.34 -19.40
C ASN A 257 -8.54 -15.61 -18.20
N LYS A 258 -7.63 -16.32 -17.51
CA LYS A 258 -6.86 -15.78 -16.38
C LYS A 258 -5.75 -14.82 -16.80
N CYS A 259 -5.40 -14.72 -18.09
CA CYS A 259 -4.39 -13.76 -18.55
C CYS A 259 -4.84 -12.33 -18.24
N LEU A 260 -6.14 -12.04 -18.41
CA LEU A 260 -6.72 -10.72 -18.16
C LEU A 260 -6.78 -10.33 -16.68
N SER A 261 -6.50 -11.26 -15.76
CA SER A 261 -6.36 -10.93 -14.34
C SER A 261 -5.10 -10.09 -14.09
N CYS A 262 -4.06 -10.28 -14.90
CA CYS A 262 -2.77 -9.62 -14.76
C CYS A 262 -2.44 -8.67 -15.91
N HIS A 263 -2.83 -9.05 -17.13
CA HIS A 263 -2.48 -8.35 -18.37
C HIS A 263 -3.66 -7.53 -18.93
N SER A 264 -3.34 -6.44 -19.59
CA SER A 264 -4.24 -5.69 -20.48
C SER A 264 -3.94 -6.07 -21.93
N PRO A 265 -4.91 -6.55 -22.71
CA PRO A 265 -4.68 -7.09 -24.05
C PRO A 265 -4.49 -6.02 -25.11
N HIS A 266 -4.71 -4.74 -24.78
CA HIS A 266 -4.65 -3.63 -25.74
C HIS A 266 -3.53 -2.65 -25.42
N ALA A 267 -3.43 -2.20 -24.17
CA ALA A 267 -2.50 -1.16 -23.78
C ALA A 267 -2.05 -1.27 -22.31
N GLY A 268 -0.80 -0.88 -22.03
CA GLY A 268 -0.18 -0.95 -20.72
C GLY A 268 0.78 0.22 -20.48
N ASN A 269 1.11 0.48 -19.22
CA ASN A 269 2.16 1.46 -18.88
C ASN A 269 3.55 0.83 -18.81
N GLU A 270 3.61 -0.50 -18.77
CA GLU A 270 4.82 -1.27 -18.52
C GLU A 270 4.99 -2.32 -19.62
N LYS A 271 6.22 -2.83 -19.74
CA LYS A 271 6.52 -3.97 -20.62
C LYS A 271 5.61 -5.15 -20.27
N ASN A 272 5.34 -6.01 -21.26
CA ASN A 272 4.45 -7.16 -21.14
C ASN A 272 2.98 -6.80 -20.82
N LEU A 273 2.59 -5.53 -20.93
CA LEU A 273 1.21 -5.07 -20.82
C LEU A 273 0.53 -5.45 -19.49
N LEU A 274 1.24 -5.39 -18.38
CA LEU A 274 0.64 -5.57 -17.06
C LEU A 274 -0.36 -4.45 -16.76
N LYS A 275 -1.46 -4.77 -16.05
CA LYS A 275 -2.49 -3.79 -15.62
C LYS A 275 -1.96 -2.72 -14.64
N GLY A 276 -0.77 -2.94 -14.09
CA GLY A 276 -0.02 -2.00 -13.26
C GLY A 276 1.44 -2.43 -13.17
N SER A 277 2.20 -1.86 -12.23
CA SER A 277 3.54 -2.39 -11.95
C SER A 277 3.45 -3.84 -11.47
N GLN A 278 4.50 -4.62 -11.71
CA GLN A 278 4.56 -6.04 -11.31
C GLN A 278 4.19 -6.24 -9.83
N LEU A 279 4.75 -5.42 -8.93
CA LEU A 279 4.43 -5.48 -7.51
C LEU A 279 2.96 -5.19 -7.22
N GLN A 280 2.34 -4.23 -7.91
CA GLN A 280 0.93 -3.90 -7.72
C GLN A 280 0.02 -5.05 -8.17
N VAL A 281 0.30 -5.65 -9.33
CA VAL A 281 -0.45 -6.81 -9.83
C VAL A 281 -0.35 -7.96 -8.84
N CYS A 282 0.86 -8.30 -8.39
CA CYS A 282 1.05 -9.35 -7.39
C CYS A 282 0.34 -9.04 -6.07
N ARG A 283 0.39 -7.79 -5.58
CA ARG A 283 -0.25 -7.37 -4.32
C ARG A 283 -1.76 -7.46 -4.37
N GLY A 284 -2.38 -7.34 -5.55
CA GLY A 284 -3.83 -7.50 -5.70
C GLY A 284 -4.36 -8.80 -5.09
N CYS A 285 -3.60 -9.89 -5.17
CA CYS A 285 -3.97 -11.18 -4.58
C CYS A 285 -3.02 -11.63 -3.45
N HIS A 286 -1.74 -11.26 -3.50
CA HIS A 286 -0.72 -11.65 -2.51
C HIS A 286 -0.43 -10.55 -1.47
N ALA A 287 -1.46 -9.78 -1.10
CA ALA A 287 -1.34 -8.67 -0.15
C ALA A 287 -0.68 -9.11 1.17
N ASP A 288 -1.11 -10.25 1.73
CA ASP A 288 -0.58 -10.75 3.02
C ASP A 288 0.85 -11.25 2.92
N THR A 289 1.23 -11.88 1.82
CA THR A 289 2.61 -12.33 1.60
C THR A 289 3.55 -11.15 1.48
N ILE A 290 3.14 -10.11 0.72
CA ILE A 290 3.94 -8.90 0.57
C ILE A 290 3.98 -8.11 1.88
N ALA A 291 2.87 -8.01 2.61
CA ALA A 291 2.85 -7.36 3.92
C ALA A 291 3.77 -8.07 4.92
N ARG A 292 3.79 -9.41 4.92
CA ARG A 292 4.75 -10.18 5.73
C ARG A 292 6.18 -9.84 5.37
N TYR A 293 6.55 -9.85 4.10
CA TYR A 293 7.88 -9.45 3.61
C TYR A 293 8.23 -8.01 4.07
N GLU A 294 7.31 -7.06 3.90
CA GLU A 294 7.51 -5.65 4.22
C GLU A 294 7.60 -5.37 5.73
N ASN A 295 7.12 -6.28 6.57
CA ASN A 295 7.17 -6.13 8.02
C ASN A 295 8.38 -6.82 8.66
N LYS A 296 9.16 -7.60 7.91
CA LYS A 296 10.36 -8.26 8.46
C LYS A 296 11.52 -7.31 8.65
N LEU A 297 12.29 -7.54 9.71
CA LEU A 297 13.50 -6.78 10.04
C LEU A 297 14.61 -7.04 9.03
N TYR A 298 14.84 -8.31 8.68
CA TYR A 298 15.81 -8.71 7.66
C TYR A 298 15.06 -9.23 6.44
N ARG A 299 15.19 -8.51 5.32
CA ARG A 299 14.45 -8.78 4.09
C ARG A 299 15.42 -9.23 3.02
N HIS A 300 15.06 -10.28 2.31
CA HIS A 300 15.86 -10.74 1.20
C HIS A 300 15.90 -9.66 0.10
N PRO A 301 17.08 -9.11 -0.25
CA PRO A 301 17.18 -7.93 -1.10
C PRO A 301 16.64 -8.17 -2.51
N LYS A 302 16.75 -9.40 -3.02
CA LYS A 302 16.23 -9.78 -4.35
C LYS A 302 14.72 -9.99 -4.41
N ALA A 303 13.99 -9.88 -3.30
CA ALA A 303 12.52 -9.87 -3.28
C ALA A 303 11.95 -8.43 -3.24
N LYS A 304 12.81 -7.41 -3.14
CA LYS A 304 12.42 -6.00 -3.11
C LYS A 304 11.74 -5.59 -4.44
N GLU A 305 10.76 -4.69 -4.33
CA GLU A 305 10.10 -4.02 -5.47
C GLU A 305 9.46 -4.98 -6.49
N GLY A 306 9.01 -6.15 -6.06
CA GLY A 306 8.29 -7.09 -6.92
C GLY A 306 9.19 -7.98 -7.76
N SER A 307 10.48 -8.08 -7.44
CA SER A 307 11.45 -9.00 -8.08
C SER A 307 11.17 -10.50 -7.84
N CYS A 308 9.93 -10.86 -7.51
CA CYS A 308 9.44 -12.21 -7.23
C CYS A 308 9.76 -13.18 -8.38
N ILE A 309 9.72 -12.69 -9.61
CA ILE A 309 9.94 -13.49 -10.82
C ILE A 309 11.39 -13.96 -11.00
N ASN A 310 12.32 -13.50 -10.17
CA ASN A 310 13.67 -14.05 -10.16
C ASN A 310 13.68 -15.49 -9.61
N CYS A 311 12.76 -15.78 -8.69
CA CYS A 311 12.63 -17.08 -8.03
C CYS A 311 11.37 -17.84 -8.46
N HIS A 312 10.31 -17.14 -8.89
CA HIS A 312 9.02 -17.73 -9.28
C HIS A 312 8.75 -17.68 -10.79
N GLU A 313 8.24 -18.77 -11.36
CA GLU A 313 7.58 -18.81 -12.66
C GLU A 313 6.11 -18.41 -12.53
N VAL A 314 5.81 -17.14 -12.85
CA VAL A 314 4.48 -16.55 -12.62
C VAL A 314 3.37 -17.15 -13.46
N HIS A 315 3.67 -17.77 -14.60
CA HIS A 315 2.66 -18.49 -15.37
C HIS A 315 2.39 -19.87 -14.78
N GLY A 316 3.44 -20.54 -14.32
CA GLY A 316 3.35 -21.80 -13.59
C GLY A 316 4.62 -22.64 -13.72
N SER A 317 4.73 -23.63 -12.83
CA SER A 317 5.83 -24.59 -12.78
C SER A 317 5.36 -25.91 -12.15
N ASN A 318 6.05 -27.00 -12.47
CA ASN A 318 5.79 -28.32 -11.86
C ASN A 318 6.42 -28.46 -10.47
N ARG A 319 7.01 -27.37 -9.94
CA ARG A 319 7.61 -27.29 -8.61
C ARG A 319 6.68 -26.54 -7.67
N ILE A 320 6.68 -26.96 -6.40
CA ILE A 320 5.89 -26.30 -5.35
C ILE A 320 6.21 -24.81 -5.30
N ALA A 321 5.21 -23.99 -4.98
CA ALA A 321 5.30 -22.53 -4.98
C ALA A 321 5.77 -21.92 -6.31
N MET A 322 5.64 -22.65 -7.43
CA MET A 322 5.99 -22.20 -8.77
C MET A 322 7.45 -21.74 -8.90
N LEU A 323 8.42 -22.45 -8.31
CA LEU A 323 9.84 -22.04 -8.36
C LEU A 323 10.47 -22.24 -9.75
N ARG A 324 11.44 -21.38 -10.10
CA ARG A 324 12.29 -21.47 -11.32
C ARG A 324 13.44 -22.47 -11.17
N GLY A 325 13.14 -23.71 -10.83
CA GLY A 325 14.15 -24.76 -10.61
C GLY A 325 13.85 -25.59 -9.36
N ASP A 326 14.75 -26.54 -9.06
CA ASP A 326 14.66 -27.31 -7.83
C ASP A 326 15.07 -26.47 -6.59
N GLY A 327 14.68 -26.98 -5.42
CA GLY A 327 14.72 -26.27 -4.15
C GLY A 327 16.04 -25.58 -3.84
N ASN A 328 17.18 -26.28 -3.89
CA ASN A 328 18.47 -25.65 -3.56
C ASN A 328 19.10 -24.98 -4.80
N ALA A 329 18.88 -25.51 -6.00
CA ALA A 329 19.45 -24.93 -7.22
C ALA A 329 18.99 -23.49 -7.46
N ILE A 330 17.75 -23.15 -7.10
CA ILE A 330 17.26 -21.77 -7.22
C ILE A 330 18.12 -20.78 -6.42
N CYS A 331 18.55 -21.20 -5.22
CA CYS A 331 19.33 -20.40 -4.28
C CYS A 331 20.78 -20.30 -4.75
N THR A 332 21.39 -21.41 -5.20
CA THR A 332 22.81 -21.45 -5.58
C THR A 332 23.12 -20.67 -6.85
N ARG A 333 22.12 -20.26 -7.66
CA ARG A 333 22.30 -19.33 -8.78
C ARG A 333 22.83 -17.96 -8.37
N CYS A 334 22.59 -17.56 -7.12
CA CYS A 334 23.11 -16.31 -6.54
C CYS A 334 24.03 -16.58 -5.34
N HIS A 335 23.79 -17.68 -4.63
CA HIS A 335 24.51 -18.09 -3.43
C HIS A 335 25.48 -19.24 -3.72
N GLU A 336 26.41 -18.98 -4.64
CA GLU A 336 27.32 -20.00 -5.20
C GLU A 336 28.23 -20.66 -4.15
N THR A 337 28.60 -19.91 -3.11
CA THR A 337 29.54 -20.36 -2.08
C THR A 337 28.84 -20.85 -0.83
N GLN A 338 27.64 -20.34 -0.53
CA GLN A 338 26.92 -20.66 0.71
C GLN A 338 26.55 -22.14 0.77
N GLY A 339 26.29 -22.81 -0.35
CA GLY A 339 26.10 -24.26 -0.38
C GLY A 339 27.34 -25.09 -0.01
N LYS A 340 28.54 -24.49 0.06
CA LYS A 340 29.81 -25.21 0.28
C LYS A 340 30.30 -25.21 1.73
N PHE A 341 29.90 -24.22 2.54
CA PHE A 341 30.36 -24.09 3.94
C PHE A 341 29.22 -24.06 4.97
N THR A 342 27.96 -24.02 4.53
CA THR A 342 26.83 -24.11 5.44
C THR A 342 26.59 -25.56 5.89
N HIS A 343 25.72 -25.74 6.88
CA HIS A 343 25.25 -27.05 7.31
C HIS A 343 24.89 -27.92 6.08
N PRO A 344 25.23 -29.22 6.06
CA PRO A 344 24.91 -30.09 4.94
C PRO A 344 23.45 -29.97 4.50
N VAL A 345 23.23 -29.83 3.19
CA VAL A 345 21.92 -29.79 2.52
C VAL A 345 21.90 -30.77 1.35
N GLY A 346 20.71 -31.19 0.90
CA GLY A 346 20.54 -32.08 -0.24
C GLY A 346 20.17 -33.51 0.15
N GLU A 347 20.02 -34.39 -0.85
CA GLU A 347 19.28 -35.66 -0.74
C GLU A 347 19.81 -36.63 0.33
N LYS A 348 21.09 -36.50 0.69
CA LYS A 348 21.75 -37.34 1.71
C LYS A 348 21.52 -36.86 3.15
N VAL A 349 20.87 -35.71 3.34
CA VAL A 349 20.68 -35.08 4.65
C VAL A 349 19.19 -34.98 4.94
N VAL A 350 18.77 -35.58 6.05
CA VAL A 350 17.36 -35.65 6.45
C VAL A 350 17.10 -34.75 7.65
N ASP A 351 16.06 -33.93 7.56
CA ASP A 351 15.52 -33.15 8.67
C ASP A 351 14.81 -34.09 9.63
N VAL A 352 15.33 -34.24 10.85
CA VAL A 352 14.77 -35.13 11.88
C VAL A 352 13.37 -34.73 12.35
N ARG A 353 12.91 -33.51 12.05
CA ARG A 353 11.60 -33.00 12.45
C ARG A 353 10.50 -33.42 11.47
N THR A 354 10.84 -33.54 10.19
CA THR A 354 9.88 -33.77 9.10
C THR A 354 10.15 -35.04 8.31
N SER A 355 11.30 -35.69 8.53
CA SER A 355 11.83 -36.80 7.73
C SER A 355 12.00 -36.47 6.24
N GLN A 356 12.04 -35.17 5.90
CA GLN A 356 12.28 -34.69 4.53
C GLN A 356 13.74 -34.28 4.35
N MET A 357 14.16 -34.15 3.09
CA MET A 357 15.47 -33.62 2.74
C MET A 357 15.70 -32.22 3.35
N VAL A 358 16.87 -31.99 3.95
CA VAL A 358 17.28 -30.64 4.38
C VAL A 358 17.60 -29.79 3.14
N THR A 359 16.96 -28.63 3.07
CA THR A 359 17.13 -27.63 2.01
C THR A 359 17.50 -26.28 2.59
N CYS A 360 17.85 -25.31 1.75
CA CYS A 360 18.07 -23.93 2.21
C CYS A 360 16.83 -23.40 2.97
N ILE A 361 15.62 -23.71 2.53
CA ILE A 361 14.37 -23.23 3.16
C ILE A 361 13.99 -24.00 4.43
N THR A 362 14.73 -25.05 4.79
CA THR A 362 14.55 -25.76 6.07
C THR A 362 15.01 -24.90 7.26
N CYS A 363 15.93 -23.97 7.01
CA CYS A 363 16.50 -23.05 7.99
C CYS A 363 16.27 -21.58 7.64
N HIS A 364 16.08 -21.25 6.35
CA HIS A 364 15.89 -19.89 5.88
C HIS A 364 14.45 -19.60 5.46
N LEU A 365 14.00 -18.37 5.71
CA LEU A 365 12.81 -17.76 5.14
C LEU A 365 13.26 -16.86 3.97
N PRO A 366 13.22 -17.34 2.71
CA PRO A 366 13.78 -16.60 1.57
C PRO A 366 13.06 -15.27 1.28
N MET A 367 11.88 -15.03 1.88
CA MET A 367 11.15 -13.76 1.82
C MET A 367 11.43 -12.85 3.03
N GLY A 368 12.43 -13.16 3.85
CA GLY A 368 12.79 -12.39 5.03
C GLY A 368 12.30 -12.99 6.34
N SER A 369 12.95 -12.56 7.42
CA SER A 369 12.67 -12.99 8.79
C SER A 369 13.01 -11.88 9.80
N ASP A 370 12.66 -12.10 11.07
CA ASP A 370 13.07 -11.21 12.16
C ASP A 370 14.48 -11.54 12.68
N PHE A 371 15.10 -12.61 12.15
CA PHE A 371 16.44 -13.04 12.48
C PHE A 371 17.44 -12.72 11.37
N LYS A 372 18.68 -12.46 11.77
CA LYS A 372 19.77 -12.15 10.84
C LYS A 372 19.98 -13.31 9.85
N TYR A 373 20.37 -12.98 8.61
CA TYR A 373 20.53 -13.94 7.52
C TYR A 373 19.25 -14.69 7.13
N GLU A 374 18.10 -14.06 7.40
CA GLU A 374 16.80 -14.58 7.00
C GLU A 374 16.51 -15.98 7.58
N LEU A 375 16.97 -16.27 8.79
CA LEU A 375 16.78 -17.56 9.45
C LEU A 375 15.37 -17.70 10.04
N ILE A 376 14.86 -18.92 10.17
CA ILE A 376 13.56 -19.20 10.80
C ILE A 376 13.61 -18.98 12.32
N TYR A 377 14.79 -19.16 12.93
CA TYR A 377 15.06 -18.93 14.35
C TYR A 377 16.34 -18.10 14.53
N SER A 378 16.63 -17.68 15.76
CA SER A 378 17.90 -17.02 16.05
C SER A 378 19.05 -17.95 15.63
N GLY A 379 20.04 -17.43 14.91
CA GLY A 379 21.21 -18.20 14.44
C GLY A 379 22.17 -18.64 15.55
N SER A 380 21.69 -18.62 16.80
CA SER A 380 22.37 -19.11 17.97
C SER A 380 21.83 -20.52 18.31
N LYS A 381 21.83 -20.89 19.60
CA LYS A 381 21.36 -22.19 20.08
C LYS A 381 19.94 -22.53 19.59
N ASP A 382 19.05 -21.54 19.49
CA ASP A 382 17.62 -21.76 19.21
C ASP A 382 17.34 -22.48 17.90
N LEU A 383 18.11 -22.19 16.84
CA LEU A 383 17.98 -22.88 15.56
C LEU A 383 18.52 -24.31 15.66
N CYS A 384 19.68 -24.51 16.28
CA CYS A 384 20.35 -25.79 16.38
C CYS A 384 19.51 -26.82 17.15
N ILE A 385 18.90 -26.40 18.27
CA ILE A 385 18.09 -27.29 19.11
C ILE A 385 16.78 -27.72 18.45
N GLN A 386 16.39 -27.16 17.30
CA GLN A 386 15.24 -27.67 16.56
C GLN A 386 15.48 -29.10 16.07
N CYS A 387 16.73 -29.41 15.70
CA CYS A 387 17.13 -30.71 15.14
C CYS A 387 18.03 -31.50 16.11
N HIS A 388 18.82 -30.83 16.95
CA HIS A 388 19.76 -31.46 17.88
C HIS A 388 19.22 -31.53 19.31
N LYS A 389 17.99 -32.03 19.51
CA LYS A 389 17.34 -32.07 20.84
C LYS A 389 17.96 -33.06 21.83
N ARG A 390 18.80 -33.99 21.34
CA ARG A 390 19.37 -35.10 22.13
C ARG A 390 20.89 -35.11 22.15
N TYR A 391 21.53 -33.99 21.79
CA TYR A 391 22.98 -33.82 21.78
C TYR A 391 23.44 -32.83 22.83
#